data_AF-A0A433SA87-F1
#
_entry.id   AF-A0A433SA87-F1
#
_cell.length_a   1.000
_cell.length_b   1.000
_cell.length_c   1.000
_cell.angle_alpha   90.00
_cell.angle_beta   90.00
_cell.angle_gamma   90.00
#
_symmetry.space_group_name_H-M   'P 1'
#
loop_
_entity.id
_entity.type
_entity.pdbx_description
1 polymer ?
#
loop_
_entity_poly.entity_id
_entity_poly.type
_entity_poly.pdbx_seq_one_letter_code
_entity_poly.pdbx_strand_id
1 'polypeptide(L)'
;MDYDICIQVHQSLNADVLEALDRLAQSHELKFEASEYDAKDEFLNLFFKGQQFDNVRMFWNELQAQVEEGNSPLSILKPYWIVVLVLDQNWDRYILLAHADENQQGQIDPCPQDDNWDAYWAQYDQRHDADFEDSGTS
;
A
#
# COMPACT_ATOMS: atom_id res chain seq x y z
N MET A 1 -17.83 -6.54 -11.34
CA MET A 1 -17.92 -5.52 -10.29
C MET A 1 -16.53 -4.96 -10.21
N ASP A 2 -16.36 -3.66 -10.41
CA ASP A 2 -15.03 -3.05 -10.53
C ASP A 2 -14.63 -2.45 -9.18
N TYR A 3 -13.37 -2.66 -8.79
CA TYR A 3 -12.75 -2.12 -7.57
C TYR A 3 -11.72 -1.07 -7.96
N ASP A 4 -11.74 0.07 -7.28
CA ASP A 4 -10.73 1.11 -7.40
C ASP A 4 -9.66 0.90 -6.32
N ILE A 5 -8.39 0.82 -6.71
CA ILE A 5 -7.28 0.48 -5.84
C ILE A 5 -6.27 1.62 -5.89
N CYS A 6 -5.85 2.12 -4.73
CA CYS A 6 -4.81 3.13 -4.62
C CYS A 6 -3.67 2.59 -3.76
N ILE A 7 -2.45 2.58 -4.30
CA ILE A 7 -1.24 2.24 -3.57
C ILE A 7 -0.48 3.53 -3.33
N GLN A 8 -0.25 3.90 -2.09
CA GLN A 8 0.52 5.10 -1.72
C GLN A 8 1.90 4.69 -1.25
N VAL A 9 2.94 5.32 -1.78
CA VAL A 9 4.34 5.05 -1.40
C VAL A 9 5.03 6.36 -1.00
N HIS A 10 5.62 6.42 0.19
CA HIS A 10 6.25 7.61 0.76
C HIS A 10 7.64 7.94 0.14
N GLN A 11 7.76 7.89 -1.19
CA GLN A 11 8.90 8.41 -1.94
C GLN A 11 8.66 8.46 -3.45
N SER A 12 9.48 9.25 -4.16
CA SER A 12 9.60 9.15 -5.61
C SER A 12 10.18 7.79 -6.00
N LEU A 13 9.42 7.01 -6.77
CA LEU A 13 9.87 5.73 -7.29
C LEU A 13 10.63 5.91 -8.60
N ASN A 14 11.69 5.12 -8.78
CA ASN A 14 12.36 5.05 -10.07
C ASN A 14 11.51 4.24 -11.08
N ALA A 15 11.86 4.34 -12.36
CA ALA A 15 11.11 3.69 -13.44
C ALA A 15 11.08 2.15 -13.31
N ASP A 16 12.16 1.53 -12.81
CA ASP A 16 12.26 0.08 -12.68
C ASP A 16 11.29 -0.47 -11.62
N VAL A 17 11.09 0.26 -10.52
CA VAL A 17 10.12 -0.08 -9.47
C VAL A 17 8.70 0.05 -9.99
N LEU A 18 8.39 1.12 -10.71
CA LEU A 18 7.07 1.33 -11.31
C LEU A 18 6.75 0.23 -12.34
N GLU A 19 7.71 -0.15 -13.17
CA GLU A 19 7.55 -1.24 -14.14
C GLU A 19 7.39 -2.60 -13.44
N ALA A 20 8.10 -2.84 -12.33
CA ALA A 20 7.92 -4.05 -11.54
C ALA A 20 6.54 -4.11 -10.88
N LEU A 21 6.05 -2.98 -10.34
CA LEU A 21 4.70 -2.88 -9.77
C LEU A 21 3.61 -3.09 -10.82
N ASP A 22 3.74 -2.49 -12.01
CA ASP A 22 2.78 -2.65 -13.10
C ASP A 22 2.75 -4.11 -13.61
N ARG A 23 3.91 -4.75 -13.77
CA ARG A 23 3.98 -6.17 -14.15
C ARG A 23 3.32 -7.08 -13.12
N LEU A 24 3.54 -6.81 -11.83
CA LEU A 24 2.90 -7.54 -10.75
C LEU A 24 1.38 -7.30 -10.72
N ALA A 25 0.93 -6.06 -10.90
CA ALA A 25 -0.49 -5.76 -11.00
C ALA A 25 -1.16 -6.55 -12.14
N GLN A 26 -0.52 -6.58 -13.31
CA GLN A 26 -1.01 -7.30 -14.48
C GLN A 26 -1.09 -8.82 -14.28
N SER A 27 -0.15 -9.44 -13.54
CA SER A 27 -0.21 -10.88 -13.25
C SER A 27 -1.41 -11.27 -12.38
N HIS A 28 -2.02 -10.30 -11.70
CA HIS A 28 -3.24 -10.46 -10.91
C HIS A 28 -4.45 -9.76 -11.53
N GLU A 29 -4.45 -9.50 -12.84
CA GLU A 29 -5.57 -8.88 -13.55
C GLU A 29 -5.97 -7.49 -12.98
N LEU A 30 -5.01 -6.77 -12.40
CA LEU A 30 -5.16 -5.38 -12.00
C LEU A 30 -4.62 -4.49 -13.13
N LYS A 31 -5.42 -3.53 -13.56
CA LYS A 31 -5.07 -2.60 -14.63
C LYS A 31 -4.59 -1.28 -14.04
N PHE A 32 -3.35 -0.90 -14.32
CA PHE A 32 -2.85 0.43 -13.98
C PHE A 32 -3.61 1.52 -14.76
N GLU A 33 -4.00 2.57 -14.05
CA GLU A 33 -4.76 3.70 -14.62
C GLU A 33 -3.92 4.98 -14.62
N ALA A 34 -3.30 5.32 -13.49
CA ALA A 34 -2.58 6.57 -13.33
C ALA A 34 -1.60 6.54 -12.15
N SER A 35 -0.66 7.47 -12.15
CA SER A 35 0.12 7.84 -10.97
C SER A 35 0.04 9.34 -10.71
N GLU A 36 0.00 9.73 -9.45
CA GLU A 36 -0.07 11.12 -9.00
C GLU A 36 0.85 11.31 -7.80
N TYR A 37 1.67 12.36 -7.82
CA TYR A 37 2.50 12.71 -6.66
C TYR A 37 1.78 13.75 -5.81
N ASP A 38 1.44 13.37 -4.57
CA ASP A 38 0.94 14.28 -3.56
C ASP A 38 2.12 14.98 -2.89
N ALA A 39 2.34 16.23 -3.26
CA ALA A 39 3.43 17.04 -2.73
C ALA A 39 3.20 17.49 -1.27
N LYS A 40 1.98 17.42 -0.75
CA LYS A 40 1.67 17.84 0.63
C LYS A 40 2.08 16.76 1.62
N ASP A 41 1.79 15.51 1.28
CA ASP A 41 2.02 14.36 2.15
C ASP A 41 3.19 13.48 1.66
N GLU A 42 3.92 13.95 0.62
CA GLU A 42 5.09 13.31 -0.01
C GLU A 42 4.87 11.88 -0.53
N PHE A 43 3.63 11.53 -0.82
CA PHE A 43 3.24 10.22 -1.36
C PHE A 43 3.20 10.20 -2.89
N LEU A 44 3.69 9.11 -3.48
CA LEU A 44 3.31 8.71 -4.83
C LEU A 44 2.09 7.79 -4.75
N ASN A 45 0.96 8.26 -5.27
CA ASN A 45 -0.27 7.50 -5.42
C ASN A 45 -0.27 6.76 -6.76
N LEU A 46 -0.50 5.45 -6.74
CA LEU A 46 -0.61 4.58 -7.91
C LEU A 46 -2.02 4.00 -7.95
N PHE A 47 -2.74 4.28 -9.02
CA PHE A 47 -4.13 3.89 -9.18
C PHE A 47 -4.28 2.68 -10.09
N PHE A 48 -5.04 1.68 -9.65
CA PHE A 48 -5.37 0.47 -10.39
C PHE A 48 -6.87 0.18 -10.35
N LYS A 49 -7.34 -0.60 -11.32
CA LYS A 49 -8.68 -1.20 -11.33
C LYS A 49 -8.61 -2.72 -11.34
N GLY A 50 -9.45 -3.37 -10.55
CA GLY A 50 -9.61 -4.83 -10.52
C GLY A 50 -11.06 -5.27 -10.65
N GLN A 51 -11.32 -6.49 -11.12
CA GLN A 51 -12.68 -7.04 -11.23
C GLN A 51 -13.11 -7.92 -10.05
N GLN A 52 -12.16 -8.35 -9.21
CA GLN A 52 -12.39 -9.26 -8.09
C GLN A 52 -11.51 -8.84 -6.90
N PHE A 53 -12.08 -8.81 -5.69
CA PHE A 53 -11.32 -8.48 -4.48
C PHE A 53 -10.19 -9.49 -4.20
N ASP A 54 -10.41 -10.77 -4.53
CA ASP A 54 -9.40 -11.82 -4.38
C ASP A 54 -8.13 -11.54 -5.20
N ASN A 55 -8.26 -10.88 -6.36
CA ASN A 55 -7.11 -10.47 -7.18
C ASN A 55 -6.25 -9.43 -6.45
N VAL A 56 -6.89 -8.48 -5.76
CA VAL A 56 -6.19 -7.47 -4.96
C VAL A 56 -5.46 -8.11 -3.79
N ARG A 57 -6.09 -9.10 -3.13
CA ARG A 57 -5.45 -9.87 -2.07
C ARG A 57 -4.25 -10.68 -2.56
N MET A 58 -4.35 -11.32 -3.73
CA MET A 58 -3.23 -12.07 -4.32
C MET A 58 -2.07 -11.15 -4.71
N PHE A 59 -2.39 -10.02 -5.36
CA PHE A 59 -1.42 -8.97 -5.67
C PHE A 59 -0.68 -8.48 -4.43
N TRP A 60 -1.41 -8.21 -3.35
CA TRP A 60 -0.83 -7.77 -2.09
C TRP A 60 0.16 -8.80 -1.51
N ASN A 61 -0.26 -10.07 -1.44
CA ASN A 61 0.58 -11.13 -0.87
C ASN A 61 1.88 -11.32 -1.67
N GLU A 62 1.81 -11.23 -2.99
CA GLU A 62 2.98 -11.37 -3.85
C GLU A 62 3.87 -10.12 -3.82
N LEU A 63 3.28 -8.92 -3.72
CA LEU A 63 4.03 -7.68 -3.49
C LEU A 63 4.85 -7.80 -2.21
N GLN A 64 4.22 -8.22 -1.11
CA GLN A 64 4.92 -8.40 0.17
C GLN A 64 6.06 -9.42 0.06
N ALA A 65 5.83 -10.55 -0.61
CA ALA A 65 6.88 -11.56 -0.83
C ALA A 65 8.07 -10.98 -1.62
N GLN A 66 7.80 -10.24 -2.70
CA GLN A 66 8.86 -9.64 -3.52
C GLN A 66 9.62 -8.50 -2.81
N VAL A 67 8.94 -7.77 -1.91
CA VAL A 67 9.58 -6.76 -1.06
C VAL A 67 10.56 -7.43 -0.09
N GLU A 68 10.21 -8.59 0.48
CA GLU A 68 11.04 -9.32 1.45
C GLU A 68 12.20 -10.11 0.81
N GLU A 69 12.01 -10.69 -0.38
CA GLU A 69 12.98 -11.63 -0.98
C GLU A 69 14.31 -10.99 -1.44
N GLY A 70 14.43 -9.66 -1.46
CA GLY A 70 15.68 -8.93 -1.73
C GLY A 70 16.21 -8.97 -3.17
N ASN A 71 15.63 -9.80 -4.05
CA ASN A 71 16.08 -10.02 -5.43
C ASN A 71 15.19 -9.33 -6.47
N SER A 72 14.18 -8.57 -6.04
CA SER A 72 13.27 -7.83 -6.91
C SER A 72 13.58 -6.33 -6.86
N PRO A 73 13.36 -5.55 -7.93
CA PRO A 73 13.34 -4.09 -7.85
C PRO A 73 12.40 -3.58 -6.74
N LEU A 74 11.35 -4.35 -6.41
CA LEU A 74 10.40 -4.04 -5.34
C LEU A 74 11.01 -4.11 -3.94
N SER A 75 12.15 -4.78 -3.74
CA SER A 75 12.79 -4.87 -2.43
C SER A 75 13.28 -3.52 -1.90
N ILE A 76 13.42 -2.51 -2.77
CA ILE A 76 13.67 -1.12 -2.35
C ILE A 76 12.50 -0.52 -1.57
N LEU A 77 11.31 -1.14 -1.63
CA LEU A 77 10.14 -0.71 -0.88
C LEU A 77 10.13 -1.19 0.57
N LYS A 78 11.06 -2.07 0.97
CA LYS A 78 11.18 -2.59 2.35
C LYS A 78 11.25 -1.50 3.44
N PRO A 79 12.01 -0.39 3.28
CA PRO A 79 12.01 0.70 4.25
C PRO A 79 10.83 1.69 4.10
N TYR A 80 9.98 1.53 3.09
CA TYR A 80 8.94 2.50 2.76
C TYR A 80 7.55 2.03 3.16
N TRP A 81 6.75 3.00 3.58
CA TRP A 81 5.35 2.82 3.89
C TRP A 81 4.56 2.64 2.59
N ILE A 82 3.92 1.48 2.43
CA ILE A 82 3.07 1.15 1.29
C ILE A 82 1.63 1.00 1.76
N VAL A 83 0.76 1.98 1.54
CA VAL A 83 -0.66 1.88 1.91
C VAL A 83 -1.44 1.37 0.70
N VAL A 84 -2.16 0.26 0.84
CA VAL A 84 -3.11 -0.21 -0.20
C VAL A 84 -4.55 0.05 0.24
N LEU A 85 -5.19 1.01 -0.42
CA LEU A 85 -6.61 1.35 -0.29
C LEU A 85 -7.40 0.66 -1.39
N VAL A 86 -8.51 0.01 -1.04
CA VAL A 86 -9.44 -0.61 -1.99
C VAL A 86 -10.83 -0.06 -1.75
N LEU A 87 -11.46 0.47 -2.79
CA LEU A 87 -12.84 0.96 -2.80
C LEU A 87 -13.69 0.01 -3.65
N ASP A 88 -14.81 -0.43 -3.11
CA ASP A 88 -15.84 -1.12 -3.88
C ASP A 88 -16.85 -0.14 -4.48
N GLN A 89 -17.82 -0.65 -5.25
CA GLN A 89 -18.86 0.18 -5.90
C GLN A 89 -19.88 0.79 -4.91
N ASN A 90 -19.88 0.34 -3.65
CA ASN A 90 -20.68 0.91 -2.56
C ASN A 90 -19.90 1.98 -1.79
N TRP A 91 -18.67 2.30 -2.22
CA TRP A 91 -17.72 3.15 -1.50
C TRP A 91 -17.26 2.56 -0.17
N ASP A 92 -17.42 1.25 0.02
CA ASP A 92 -16.80 0.55 1.15
C ASP A 92 -15.29 0.53 0.93
N ARG A 93 -14.57 1.00 1.96
CA ARG A 93 -13.11 1.17 1.95
C ARG A 93 -12.46 0.04 2.73
N TYR A 94 -11.49 -0.61 2.12
CA TYR A 94 -10.65 -1.61 2.77
C TYR A 94 -9.21 -1.11 2.76
N ILE A 95 -8.55 -1.15 3.92
CA ILE A 95 -7.11 -0.88 4.03
C ILE A 95 -6.45 -2.24 4.20
N LEU A 96 -5.71 -2.70 3.19
CA LEU A 96 -5.12 -4.03 3.21
C LEU A 96 -3.86 -4.09 4.09
N LEU A 97 -3.08 -3.00 4.16
CA LEU A 97 -2.12 -2.61 5.21
C LEU A 97 -1.08 -1.59 4.71
N ALA A 98 -0.43 -0.91 5.65
CA ALA A 98 0.85 -0.23 5.51
C ALA A 98 1.96 -1.03 6.20
N HIS A 99 3.13 -1.19 5.57
CA HIS A 99 4.25 -1.89 6.18
C HIS A 99 5.52 -1.05 6.21
N ALA A 100 6.21 -1.10 7.37
CA ALA A 100 7.65 -1.13 7.52
C ALA A 100 8.01 -1.65 8.94
N ASP A 101 7.58 -2.86 9.36
CA ASP A 101 8.18 -3.55 10.53
C ASP A 101 7.90 -5.07 10.56
N GLU A 102 8.96 -5.87 10.73
CA GLU A 102 9.04 -7.33 10.58
C GLU A 102 8.15 -8.14 11.56
N ASN A 103 7.45 -7.48 12.50
CA ASN A 103 6.67 -8.11 13.56
C ASN A 103 5.15 -8.13 13.36
N GLN A 104 4.59 -7.50 12.32
CA GLN A 104 3.14 -7.48 12.09
C GLN A 104 2.78 -7.95 10.67
N GLN A 105 2.54 -9.26 10.54
CA GLN A 105 1.97 -9.84 9.32
C GLN A 105 0.49 -9.42 9.15
N GLY A 106 0.21 -8.59 8.13
CA GLY A 106 -0.94 -8.81 7.25
C GLY A 106 -2.35 -8.76 7.85
N GLN A 107 -2.61 -8.03 8.94
CA GLN A 107 -3.98 -7.65 9.34
C GLN A 107 -4.66 -6.72 8.32
N ILE A 108 -5.58 -7.29 7.54
CA ILE A 108 -6.54 -6.50 6.76
C ILE A 108 -7.51 -5.84 7.74
N ASP A 109 -7.30 -4.56 8.02
CA ASP A 109 -8.20 -3.79 8.86
C ASP A 109 -9.34 -3.21 8.00
N PRO A 110 -10.62 -3.50 8.32
CA PRO A 110 -11.71 -2.78 7.70
C PRO A 110 -11.56 -1.29 8.04
N CYS A 111 -11.65 -0.42 7.02
CA CYS A 111 -11.65 1.01 7.28
C CYS A 111 -12.87 1.33 8.16
N PRO A 112 -12.76 2.21 9.17
CA PRO A 112 -13.94 2.78 9.78
C PRO A 112 -14.83 3.39 8.68
N GLN A 113 -16.13 3.09 8.70
CA GLN A 113 -17.10 3.58 7.71
C GLN A 113 -17.46 5.06 7.93
N ASP A 114 -16.93 5.67 8.98
CA ASP A 114 -17.27 6.99 9.46
C ASP A 114 -16.26 8.03 8.93
N ASP A 115 -16.65 9.30 8.80
CA ASP A 115 -15.80 10.44 8.35
C ASP A 115 -14.58 10.74 9.25
N ASN A 116 -14.29 9.88 10.23
CA ASN A 116 -13.23 10.05 11.24
C ASN A 116 -11.87 9.53 10.73
N TRP A 117 -11.55 9.82 9.47
CA TRP A 117 -10.30 9.42 8.82
C TRP A 117 -9.08 9.95 9.58
N ASP A 118 -9.12 11.22 9.98
CA ASP A 118 -8.06 11.85 10.78
C ASP A 118 -7.83 11.14 12.11
N ALA A 119 -8.88 10.61 12.74
CA ALA A 119 -8.77 9.89 14.01
C ALA A 119 -8.19 8.49 13.82
N TYR A 120 -8.50 7.83 12.70
CA TYR A 120 -7.88 6.55 12.35
C TYR A 120 -6.39 6.73 12.08
N TRP A 121 -6.01 7.71 11.24
CA TRP A 121 -4.59 8.01 10.99
C TRP A 121 -3.87 8.46 12.24
N ALA A 122 -4.47 9.31 13.08
CA ALA A 122 -3.84 9.69 14.35
C ALA A 122 -3.60 8.50 15.29
N GLN A 123 -4.48 7.50 15.30
CA GLN A 123 -4.28 6.26 16.07
C GLN A 123 -3.27 5.31 15.41
N TYR A 124 -3.25 5.28 14.09
CA TYR A 124 -2.28 4.52 13.30
C TYR A 124 -0.87 5.10 13.51
N ASP A 125 -0.69 6.39 13.25
CA ASP A 125 0.54 7.15 13.47
C ASP A 125 1.04 7.00 14.91
N GLN A 126 0.17 7.12 15.93
CA GLN A 126 0.57 6.93 17.33
C GLN A 126 1.13 5.54 17.65
N ARG A 127 0.65 4.48 16.98
CA ARG A 127 1.20 3.13 17.16
C ARG A 127 2.58 2.99 16.51
N HIS A 128 2.85 3.76 15.46
CA HIS A 128 4.02 3.57 14.61
C HIS A 128 5.13 4.60 14.82
N ASP A 129 4.84 5.84 15.24
CA ASP A 129 5.83 6.82 15.71
C ASP A 129 6.61 6.29 16.93
N ALA A 130 5.93 5.52 17.79
CA ALA A 130 6.56 4.86 18.93
C ALA A 130 7.60 3.81 18.52
N ASP A 131 7.39 3.12 17.39
CA ASP A 131 8.33 2.12 16.85
C ASP A 131 9.50 2.78 16.10
N PHE A 132 9.28 3.94 15.47
CA PHE A 132 10.32 4.70 14.76
C PHE A 132 11.29 5.39 15.72
N GLU A 133 10.79 6.01 16.80
CA GLU A 133 11.64 6.64 17.83
C GLU A 133 12.50 5.62 18.61
N ASP A 134 12.04 4.37 18.76
CA ASP A 134 12.79 3.31 19.47
C ASP A 134 13.84 2.61 18.59
N SER A 135 13.75 2.75 17.26
CA SER A 135 14.83 2.36 16.32
C SER A 135 16.02 3.31 16.34
N GLY A 136 15.91 4.43 17.06
CA GLY A 136 16.90 5.50 17.24
C GLY A 136 18.09 5.17 18.14
N THR A 137 18.64 3.96 18.10
CA THR A 137 20.03 3.74 18.56
C THR A 137 21.02 4.07 17.44
N SER A 138 21.48 5.32 17.45
CA SER A 138 22.83 5.83 17.08
C SER A 138 23.49 5.34 15.78
#